data_AF-A0AAD2FMP7-F1
#
_entry.id   AF-A0AAD2FMP7-F1
#
_cell.length_a   1.000
_cell.length_b   1.000
_cell.length_c   1.000
_cell.angle_alpha   90.00
_cell.angle_beta   90.00
_cell.angle_gamma   90.00
#
_symmetry.space_group_name_H-M   'P 1'
#
loop_
_entity.id
_entity.type
_entity.pdbx_description
1 polymer ?
#
loop_
_entity_poly.entity_id
_entity_poly.type
_entity_poly.pdbx_seq_one_letter_code
_entity_poly.pdbx_strand_id
1 'polypeptide(L)'
;MTHRALKSGAESTESSESQKEAESQIMYERVETVALGIAQALSYMHQRAIVHRDLKPANAGFKKTAGEVCIFDFGFARDPTSCNLSHFSNRSDQRQYPSKLGMHVAP
;
A
#
# COMPACT_ATOMS: atom_id res chain seq x y z
N MET A 1 -25.54 59.04 39.57
CA MET A 1 -26.29 57.81 39.22
C MET A 1 -25.59 57.16 38.04
N THR A 2 -25.01 55.99 38.27
CA THR A 2 -24.17 55.21 37.36
C THR A 2 -24.99 54.37 36.38
N HIS A 3 -24.65 54.37 35.08
CA HIS A 3 -24.96 53.28 34.14
C HIS A 3 -23.78 53.22 33.15
N ARG A 4 -22.78 52.37 33.39
CA ARG A 4 -22.67 50.93 33.05
C ARG A 4 -22.61 50.68 31.54
N ALA A 5 -21.41 50.26 31.14
CA ALA A 5 -20.87 49.83 29.86
C ALA A 5 -21.80 49.08 28.88
N LEU A 6 -21.48 49.25 27.59
CA LEU A 6 -21.62 48.21 26.58
C LEU A 6 -20.29 48.07 25.81
N LYS A 7 -19.48 47.08 26.24
CA LYS A 7 -18.59 46.31 25.36
C LYS A 7 -19.46 45.24 24.71
N SER A 8 -19.45 45.12 23.39
CA SER A 8 -19.73 43.84 22.71
C SER A 8 -19.45 43.98 21.22
N GLY A 9 -18.42 43.28 20.73
CA GLY A 9 -18.14 43.24 19.30
C GLY A 9 -16.86 42.49 18.94
N ALA A 10 -16.54 41.37 19.59
CA ALA A 10 -15.51 40.42 19.16
C ALA A 10 -15.54 39.18 20.07
N GLU A 11 -16.49 38.26 19.89
CA GLU A 11 -16.52 37.01 20.70
C GLU A 11 -17.35 35.90 20.03
N SER A 12 -17.19 35.68 18.72
CA SER A 12 -18.01 34.66 18.00
C SER A 12 -17.27 33.83 16.95
N THR A 13 -15.95 33.95 16.81
CA THR A 13 -15.18 33.21 15.77
C THR A 13 -14.31 32.08 16.30
N GLU A 14 -13.97 32.03 17.58
CA GLU A 14 -12.99 31.05 18.12
C GLU A 14 -13.57 29.64 18.37
N SER A 15 -14.90 29.51 18.47
CA SER A 15 -15.54 28.22 18.80
C SER A 15 -15.60 27.24 17.64
N SER A 16 -15.59 27.70 16.39
CA SER A 16 -15.69 26.84 15.19
C SER A 16 -14.33 26.33 14.71
N GLU A 17 -13.26 27.10 14.94
CA GLU A 17 -11.88 26.73 14.58
C GLU A 17 -11.37 25.60 15.48
N SER A 18 -11.60 25.70 16.79
CA SER A 18 -11.19 24.68 17.77
C SER A 18 -11.83 23.31 17.54
N GLN A 19 -13.09 23.26 17.07
CA GLN A 19 -13.77 22.01 16.73
C GLN A 19 -13.22 21.39 15.44
N LYS A 20 -12.92 22.23 14.44
CA LYS A 20 -12.41 21.80 13.14
C LYS A 20 -10.98 21.24 13.24
N GLU A 21 -10.16 21.80 14.11
CA GLU A 21 -8.82 21.31 14.41
C GLU A 21 -8.85 19.95 15.10
N ALA A 22 -9.73 19.77 16.10
CA ALA A 22 -9.91 18.50 16.80
C ALA A 22 -10.40 17.39 15.86
N GLU A 23 -11.36 17.68 14.98
CA GLU A 23 -11.84 16.73 13.96
C GLU A 23 -10.72 16.34 12.97
N SER A 24 -9.91 17.31 12.54
CA SER A 24 -8.78 17.05 11.67
C SER A 24 -7.75 16.15 12.36
N GLN A 25 -7.49 16.35 13.65
CA GLN A 25 -6.52 15.57 14.40
C GLN A 25 -6.97 14.11 14.55
N ILE A 26 -8.24 13.87 14.87
CA ILE A 26 -8.82 12.52 14.93
C ILE A 26 -8.73 11.81 13.57
N MET A 27 -8.91 12.56 12.48
CA MET A 27 -8.78 12.02 11.13
C MET A 27 -7.34 11.57 10.84
N TYR A 28 -6.35 12.40 11.19
CA TYR A 28 -4.94 12.06 10.99
C TYR A 28 -4.51 10.83 11.79
N GLU A 29 -4.88 10.74 13.06
CA GLU A 29 -4.58 9.56 13.90
C GLU A 29 -5.16 8.27 13.31
N ARG A 30 -6.37 8.35 12.76
CA ARG A 30 -7.00 7.21 12.08
C ARG A 30 -6.25 6.83 10.81
N VAL A 31 -5.87 7.80 9.97
CA VAL A 31 -5.10 7.54 8.75
C VAL A 31 -3.76 6.89 9.08
N GLU A 32 -3.06 7.40 10.09
CA GLU A 32 -1.79 6.85 10.54
C GLU A 32 -1.93 5.40 11.00
N THR A 33 -2.92 5.13 11.86
CA THR A 33 -3.21 3.76 12.35
C THR A 33 -3.47 2.79 11.20
N VAL A 34 -4.28 3.22 10.20
CA VAL A 34 -4.60 2.39 9.04
C VAL A 34 -3.38 2.16 8.16
N ALA A 35 -2.65 3.22 7.83
CA ALA A 35 -1.46 3.14 6.99
C ALA A 35 -0.40 2.22 7.60
N LEU A 36 -0.17 2.34 8.91
CA LEU A 36 0.76 1.48 9.63
C LEU A 36 0.32 0.02 9.61
N GLY A 37 -0.96 -0.26 9.87
CA GLY A 37 -1.50 -1.62 9.83
C GLY A 37 -1.38 -2.27 8.44
N ILE A 38 -1.68 -1.52 7.38
CA ILE A 38 -1.48 -1.97 5.99
C ILE A 38 0.00 -2.27 5.74
N ALA A 39 0.91 -1.36 6.13
CA ALA A 39 2.34 -1.53 5.91
C ALA A 39 2.90 -2.77 6.63
N GLN A 40 2.45 -3.03 7.86
CA GLN A 40 2.82 -4.22 8.62
C GLN A 40 2.34 -5.51 7.93
N ALA A 41 1.10 -5.54 7.46
CA ALA A 41 0.55 -6.68 6.73
C ALA A 41 1.30 -6.92 5.40
N LEU A 42 1.61 -5.87 4.64
CA LEU A 42 2.43 -5.96 3.42
C LEU A 42 3.84 -6.49 3.71
N SER A 43 4.50 -5.97 4.76
CA SER A 43 5.83 -6.42 5.19
C SER A 43 5.82 -7.92 5.51
N TYR A 44 4.82 -8.39 6.25
CA TYR A 44 4.64 -9.80 6.59
C TYR A 44 4.49 -10.70 5.35
N MET A 45 3.75 -10.24 4.33
CA MET A 45 3.59 -10.97 3.07
C MET A 45 4.89 -11.00 2.27
N HIS A 46 5.57 -9.86 2.15
CA HIS A 46 6.82 -9.75 1.39
C HIS A 46 7.93 -10.63 1.98
N GLN A 47 8.00 -10.78 3.31
CA GLN A 47 8.92 -11.71 3.98
C GLN A 47 8.70 -13.18 3.57
N ARG A 48 7.51 -13.52 3.07
CA ARG A 48 7.15 -14.85 2.56
C ARG A 48 7.18 -14.92 1.04
N ALA A 49 7.80 -13.94 0.41
CA ALA A 49 7.77 -13.77 -1.04
C ALA A 49 6.34 -13.79 -1.59
N ILE A 50 5.38 -13.13 -0.94
CA ILE A 50 4.01 -12.97 -1.46
C ILE A 50 3.78 -11.51 -1.78
N VAL A 51 3.42 -11.20 -3.02
CA VAL A 51 3.01 -9.85 -3.44
C VAL A 51 1.51 -9.83 -3.67
N HIS A 52 0.78 -8.93 -3.00
CA HIS A 52 -0.70 -8.86 -3.08
C HIS A 52 -1.23 -8.42 -4.46
N ARG A 53 -0.60 -7.41 -5.06
CA ARG A 53 -0.88 -6.83 -6.39
C ARG A 53 -2.25 -6.18 -6.64
N ASP A 54 -3.26 -6.43 -5.80
CA ASP A 54 -4.58 -5.77 -5.89
C ASP A 54 -4.97 -5.07 -4.57
N LEU A 55 -4.11 -4.17 -4.09
CA LEU A 55 -4.37 -3.44 -2.84
C LEU A 55 -5.30 -2.26 -3.12
N LYS A 56 -6.51 -2.32 -2.55
CA LYS A 56 -7.56 -1.29 -2.65
C LYS A 56 -8.43 -1.31 -1.39
N PRO A 57 -9.20 -0.25 -1.09
CA PRO A 57 -10.03 -0.19 0.11
C PRO A 57 -11.01 -1.37 0.28
N ALA A 58 -11.54 -1.92 -0.81
CA ALA A 58 -12.44 -3.08 -0.76
C ALA A 58 -11.75 -4.37 -0.27
N ASN A 59 -10.41 -4.43 -0.34
CA ASN A 59 -9.58 -5.57 0.03
C ASN A 59 -8.86 -5.35 1.37
N ALA A 60 -9.26 -4.33 2.13
CA ALA A 60 -8.73 -4.07 3.47
C ALA A 60 -9.86 -3.72 4.42
N GLY A 61 -9.73 -4.09 5.69
CA GLY A 61 -10.75 -3.80 6.70
C GLY A 61 -10.25 -4.00 8.11
N PHE A 62 -11.16 -3.99 9.06
CA PHE A 62 -10.84 -4.02 10.49
C PHE A 62 -11.43 -5.25 11.16
N LYS A 63 -10.69 -5.86 12.09
CA LYS A 63 -11.27 -6.83 13.00
C LYS A 63 -12.26 -6.15 13.95
N LYS A 64 -13.43 -6.77 14.12
CA LYS A 64 -14.52 -6.29 14.99
C LYS A 64 -14.11 -6.05 16.44
N THR A 65 -13.11 -6.77 16.94
CA THR A 65 -12.75 -6.79 18.37
C THR A 65 -11.55 -5.93 18.74
N ALA A 66 -10.72 -5.52 17.77
CA ALA A 66 -9.43 -4.91 18.08
C ALA A 66 -9.07 -3.69 17.22
N GLY A 67 -9.88 -3.34 16.21
CA GLY A 67 -9.51 -2.27 15.27
C GLY A 67 -8.24 -2.57 14.47
N GLU A 68 -7.73 -3.80 14.53
CA GLU A 68 -6.58 -4.25 13.76
C GLU A 68 -6.93 -4.30 12.27
N VAL A 69 -6.05 -3.75 11.43
CA VAL A 69 -6.17 -3.82 9.98
C VAL A 69 -5.91 -5.24 9.50
N CYS A 70 -6.73 -5.71 8.58
CA CYS A 70 -6.58 -6.97 7.87
C CYS A 70 -6.70 -6.74 6.36
N ILE A 71 -5.87 -7.45 5.59
CA ILE A 71 -5.92 -7.48 4.13
C ILE A 71 -6.61 -8.77 3.68
N PHE A 72 -7.48 -8.67 2.68
CA PHE A 72 -8.30 -9.75 2.14
C PHE A 72 -8.12 -9.87 0.62
N ASP A 73 -8.65 -10.95 0.05
CA ASP A 73 -8.67 -11.23 -1.40
C ASP A 73 -7.28 -11.35 -2.06
N PHE A 74 -6.72 -12.55 -1.95
CA PHE A 74 -5.41 -12.92 -2.52
C PHE A 74 -5.55 -13.48 -3.95
N GLY A 75 -6.66 -13.25 -4.66
CA GLY A 75 -6.90 -13.81 -6.00
C GLY A 75 -5.83 -13.42 -7.04
N PHE A 76 -5.18 -12.27 -6.85
CA PHE A 76 -4.06 -11.81 -7.67
C PHE A 76 -2.69 -11.98 -7.01
N ALA A 77 -2.63 -12.56 -5.81
CA ALA A 77 -1.37 -12.70 -5.10
C ALA A 77 -0.43 -13.67 -5.84
N ARG A 78 0.86 -13.36 -5.84
CA ARG A 78 1.87 -14.20 -6.49
C ARG A 78 3.12 -14.29 -5.65
N ASP A 79 3.76 -15.44 -5.77
CA ASP A 79 5.15 -15.59 -5.39
C ASP A 79 6.04 -15.20 -6.59
N PRO A 80 6.83 -14.11 -6.50
CA PRO A 80 7.69 -13.68 -7.60
C PRO A 80 8.82 -14.70 -7.88
N THR A 81 9.12 -15.59 -6.93
CA THR A 81 10.08 -16.69 -7.09
C THR A 81 9.45 -17.95 -7.69
N SER A 82 8.12 -18.04 -7.68
CA SER A 82 7.36 -19.07 -8.40
C SER A 82 7.30 -18.77 -9.91
N CYS A 83 8.45 -18.57 -10.54
CA CYS A 83 8.53 -18.63 -11.99
C CYS A 83 8.21 -20.06 -12.41
N ASN A 84 7.07 -20.21 -13.08
CA ASN A 84 6.67 -21.43 -13.73
C ASN A 84 7.69 -21.79 -14.83
N LEU A 85 8.65 -22.65 -14.48
CA LEU A 85 9.61 -23.28 -15.41
C LEU A 85 8.93 -24.20 -16.44
N SER A 86 7.61 -24.43 -16.35
CA SER A 86 6.89 -25.30 -17.29
C SER A 86 6.43 -24.61 -18.58
N HIS A 87 6.66 -23.29 -18.75
CA HIS A 87 6.36 -22.60 -20.01
C HIS A 87 7.54 -22.50 -21.00
N PHE A 88 8.72 -23.01 -20.65
CA PHE A 88 9.91 -22.98 -21.53
C PHE A 88 10.30 -24.35 -22.11
N SER A 89 9.61 -25.43 -21.76
CA SER A 89 9.97 -26.79 -22.20
C SER A 89 9.38 -27.23 -23.54
N ASN A 90 8.71 -26.35 -24.31
CA ASN A 90 8.16 -26.77 -25.61
C ASN A 90 8.31 -25.75 -26.74
N ARG A 91 9.51 -25.17 -26.87
CA ARG A 91 9.99 -24.66 -28.16
C ARG A 91 11.20 -25.48 -28.58
N SER A 92 10.93 -26.63 -29.19
CA SER A 92 11.78 -27.28 -30.19
C SER A 92 11.91 -26.40 -31.45
N ASP A 93 12.14 -25.11 -31.25
CA ASP A 93 12.34 -24.14 -32.32
C ASP A 93 13.82 -24.22 -32.71
N GLN A 94 14.02 -24.76 -33.91
CA GLN A 94 15.28 -24.97 -34.57
C GLN A 94 16.09 -23.67 -34.62
N ARG A 95 16.99 -23.45 -33.66
CA ARG A 95 18.19 -22.65 -33.94
C ARG A 95 19.25 -23.59 -34.51
N GLN A 96 19.13 -23.78 -35.81
CA GLN A 96 20.22 -24.14 -36.70
C GLN A 96 21.37 -23.15 -36.44
N TYR A 97 22.31 -23.54 -35.57
CA TYR A 97 23.58 -22.84 -35.45
C TYR A 97 24.36 -23.12 -36.73
N PRO A 98 24.71 -22.11 -37.54
CA PRO A 98 25.56 -22.34 -38.70
C PRO A 98 26.94 -22.83 -38.23
N SER A 99 27.28 -24.01 -38.71
CA SER A 99 28.57 -24.66 -38.63
C SER A 99 29.65 -23.80 -39.29
N LYS A 100 30.40 -23.00 -38.52
CA LYS A 100 31.82 -22.67 -38.74
C LYS A 100 32.24 -21.52 -37.81
N LEU A 101 32.93 -21.86 -36.73
CA LEU A 101 33.97 -20.99 -36.17
C LEU A 101 35.21 -21.85 -35.89
N GLY A 102 35.74 -22.44 -36.96
CA GLY A 102 37.12 -22.93 -36.97
C GLY A 102 38.04 -21.74 -37.12
N MET A 103 38.44 -21.14 -36.00
CA MET A 103 39.58 -20.22 -35.97
C MET A 103 40.84 -21.05 -36.16
N HIS A 104 41.29 -21.14 -37.40
CA HIS A 104 42.63 -21.57 -37.77
C HIS A 104 43.17 -20.52 -38.75
N VAL A 105 43.95 -19.58 -38.23
CA VAL A 105 44.72 -18.64 -39.06
C VAL A 105 46.13 -19.22 -39.12
N ALA A 106 46.43 -19.85 -40.24
CA ALA A 106 47.77 -20.26 -40.69
C ALA A 106 48.52 -19.02 -41.24
N PRO A 107 49.84 -19.06 -41.57
CA PRO A 107 50.75 -20.21 -41.70
C PRO A 107 51.68 -20.48 -40.50
#